data_AF-A0A9D2IQM9-F1
#
_entry.id   AF-A0A9D2IQM9-F1
#
_cell.length_a   1.000
_cell.length_b   1.000
_cell.length_c   1.000
_cell.angle_alpha   90.00
_cell.angle_beta   90.00
_cell.angle_gamma   90.00
#
_symmetry.space_group_name_H-M   'P 1'
#
loop_
_entity.id
_entity.type
_entity.pdbx_description
1 polymer ?
#
loop_
_entity_poly.entity_id
_entity_poly.type
_entity_poly.pdbx_seq_one_letter_code
_entity_poly.pdbx_strand_id
1 'polypeptide(L)'
;MQECVLSTDRRSVRTRQALRDALAREIDATGDLSRVTVTSVTERAGVTRRTFYSHFRDIPDLVTQIEDDALAELRAPLARLAACHLDELRDALDHGRPAPGAAELLRCVRDRGNYLRPLLGEGGDPAFAERIKKVVYEVVGPRALDGLNLRALGPLFDYYLTFAISAEVGVLLRWLDGGMREDVGVMARLMTALMFVRPGDLYDNPIDLDLPSFALAAMCSEEDN
;
A
#
# COMPACT_ATOMS: atom_id res chain seq x y z
N MET A 1 5.69 -25.69 -31.29
CA MET A 1 4.69 -24.61 -31.06
C MET A 1 4.77 -24.03 -29.64
N GLN A 2 5.15 -24.81 -28.62
CA GLN A 2 5.28 -24.36 -27.22
C GLN A 2 6.47 -23.40 -26.98
N GLU A 3 7.62 -23.59 -27.65
CA GLU A 3 8.78 -22.69 -27.55
C GLU A 3 8.55 -21.27 -28.13
N CYS A 4 7.78 -21.14 -29.21
CA CYS A 4 7.50 -19.85 -29.86
C CYS A 4 6.58 -18.97 -28.99
N VAL A 5 5.61 -19.58 -28.31
CA VAL A 5 4.70 -18.90 -27.37
C VAL A 5 5.47 -18.47 -26.12
N LEU A 6 6.30 -19.35 -25.53
CA LEU A 6 7.13 -19.04 -24.35
C LEU A 6 8.18 -17.95 -24.63
N SER A 7 8.76 -17.92 -25.83
CA SER A 7 9.71 -16.87 -26.25
C SER A 7 9.03 -15.51 -26.44
N THR A 8 7.81 -15.51 -26.99
CA THR A 8 7.01 -14.29 -27.19
C THR A 8 6.56 -13.72 -25.85
N ASP A 9 6.16 -14.59 -24.92
CA ASP A 9 5.75 -14.22 -23.56
C ASP A 9 6.92 -13.58 -22.78
N ARG A 10 8.11 -14.19 -22.80
CA ARG A 10 9.32 -13.61 -22.18
C ARG A 10 9.71 -12.26 -22.76
N ARG A 11 9.53 -12.05 -24.07
CA ARG A 11 9.79 -10.76 -24.73
C ARG A 11 8.76 -9.70 -24.33
N SER A 12 7.49 -10.10 -24.19
CA SER A 12 6.42 -9.23 -23.70
C SER A 12 6.71 -8.75 -22.28
N VAL A 13 7.04 -9.67 -21.36
CA VAL A 13 7.38 -9.37 -19.96
C VAL A 13 8.57 -8.40 -19.86
N ARG A 14 9.65 -8.67 -20.59
CA ARG A 14 10.84 -7.78 -20.60
C ARG A 14 10.50 -6.38 -21.12
N THR A 15 9.67 -6.28 -22.16
CA THR A 15 9.22 -5.00 -22.71
C THR A 15 8.39 -4.22 -21.70
N ARG A 16 7.43 -4.87 -21.02
CA ARG A 16 6.62 -4.24 -19.97
C ARG A 16 7.48 -3.73 -18.82
N GLN A 17 8.45 -4.53 -18.36
CA GLN A 17 9.40 -4.13 -17.32
C GLN A 17 10.25 -2.93 -17.73
N ALA A 18 10.81 -2.94 -18.96
CA ALA A 18 11.60 -1.83 -19.47
C ALA A 18 10.77 -0.53 -19.57
N LEU A 19 9.52 -0.61 -20.02
CA LEU A 19 8.60 0.53 -20.10
C LEU A 19 8.20 1.06 -18.72
N ARG A 20 7.96 0.20 -17.74
CA ARG A 20 7.70 0.58 -16.34
C ARG A 20 8.89 1.31 -15.72
N ASP A 21 10.08 0.74 -15.85
CA ASP A 21 11.29 1.33 -15.29
C ASP A 21 11.64 2.65 -16.00
N ALA A 22 11.34 2.76 -17.30
CA ALA A 22 11.47 4.01 -18.04
C ALA A 22 10.47 5.07 -17.57
N LEU A 23 9.20 4.72 -17.38
CA LEU A 23 8.18 5.61 -16.83
C LEU A 23 8.61 6.17 -15.47
N ALA A 24 9.04 5.30 -14.54
CA ALA A 24 9.47 5.72 -13.21
C ALA A 24 10.64 6.73 -13.26
N ARG A 25 11.61 6.48 -14.13
CA ARG A 25 12.75 7.39 -14.34
C ARG A 25 12.35 8.70 -15.03
N GLU A 26 11.34 8.67 -15.89
CA GLU A 26 10.80 9.88 -16.51
C GLU A 26 10.08 10.75 -15.46
N ILE A 27 9.27 10.16 -14.58
CA ILE A 27 8.63 10.87 -13.47
C ILE A 27 9.68 11.53 -12.56
N ASP A 28 10.71 10.77 -12.14
CA ASP A 28 11.81 11.31 -11.34
C ASP A 28 12.55 12.46 -12.06
N ALA A 29 12.71 12.38 -13.39
CA ALA A 29 13.43 13.39 -14.17
C ALA A 29 12.60 14.66 -14.42
N THR A 30 11.29 14.54 -14.61
CA THR A 30 10.39 15.67 -14.87
C THR A 30 9.85 16.30 -13.60
N GLY A 31 9.83 15.54 -12.49
CA GLY A 31 9.16 15.88 -11.24
C GLY A 31 7.63 15.86 -11.33
N ASP A 32 7.07 15.38 -12.45
CA ASP A 32 5.63 15.45 -12.74
C ASP A 32 5.24 14.47 -13.85
N LEU A 33 4.37 13.51 -13.50
CA LEU A 33 3.82 12.49 -14.38
C LEU A 33 3.08 13.09 -15.58
N SER A 34 2.43 14.24 -15.43
CA SER A 34 1.68 14.89 -16.52
C SER A 34 2.58 15.36 -17.67
N ARG A 35 3.89 15.49 -17.41
CA ARG A 35 4.91 15.89 -18.38
C ARG A 35 5.53 14.71 -19.13
N VAL A 36 5.23 13.47 -18.72
CA VAL A 36 5.78 12.26 -19.33
C VAL A 36 5.07 11.97 -20.65
N THR A 37 5.83 11.61 -21.69
CA THR A 37 5.30 11.35 -23.02
C THR A 37 5.63 9.95 -23.50
N VAL A 38 4.83 9.42 -24.44
CA VAL A 38 5.14 8.14 -25.10
C VAL A 38 6.52 8.18 -25.75
N THR A 39 6.91 9.31 -26.36
CA THR A 39 8.24 9.47 -26.96
C THR A 39 9.35 9.28 -25.92
N SER A 40 9.31 10.03 -24.82
CA SER A 40 10.40 10.00 -23.84
C SER A 40 10.51 8.64 -23.12
N VAL A 41 9.38 7.99 -22.82
CA VAL A 41 9.36 6.64 -22.25
C VAL A 41 9.92 5.61 -23.22
N THR A 42 9.52 5.66 -24.50
CA THR A 42 10.00 4.69 -25.51
C THR A 42 11.48 4.84 -25.82
N GLU A 43 11.98 6.08 -25.92
CA GLU A 43 13.40 6.38 -26.06
C GLU A 43 14.20 5.85 -24.87
N ARG A 44 13.76 6.13 -23.64
CA ARG A 44 14.43 5.66 -22.43
C ARG A 44 14.39 4.14 -22.26
N ALA A 45 13.29 3.50 -22.64
CA ALA A 45 13.14 2.04 -22.58
C ALA A 45 13.91 1.32 -23.70
N GLY A 46 14.39 2.04 -24.72
CA GLY A 46 15.07 1.45 -25.88
C GLY A 46 14.12 0.62 -26.76
N VAL A 47 12.85 1.03 -26.86
CA VAL A 47 11.82 0.35 -27.67
C VAL A 47 11.18 1.29 -28.69
N THR A 48 10.55 0.75 -29.72
CA THR A 48 9.85 1.59 -30.71
C THR A 48 8.47 2.01 -30.20
N ARG A 49 7.94 3.13 -30.71
CA ARG A 49 6.54 3.52 -30.47
C ARG A 49 5.54 2.44 -30.92
N ARG A 50 5.84 1.72 -32.00
CA ARG A 50 5.03 0.56 -32.44
C ARG A 50 4.98 -0.52 -31.37
N THR A 51 6.10 -0.77 -30.68
CA THR A 51 6.19 -1.72 -29.56
C THR A 51 5.43 -1.22 -28.34
N PHE A 52 5.47 0.08 -28.03
CA PHE A 52 4.64 0.66 -26.98
C PHE A 52 3.15 0.41 -27.26
N TYR A 53 2.70 0.80 -28.46
CA TYR A 53 1.29 0.70 -28.84
C TYR A 53 0.78 -0.74 -29.01
N SER A 54 1.65 -1.75 -29.03
CA SER A 54 1.22 -3.16 -28.94
C SER A 54 0.88 -3.60 -27.51
N HIS A 55 1.25 -2.81 -26.50
CA HIS A 55 1.02 -3.14 -25.09
C HIS A 55 0.11 -2.12 -24.39
N PHE A 56 0.19 -0.84 -24.76
CA PHE A 56 -0.45 0.27 -24.05
C PHE A 56 -1.02 1.29 -25.05
N ARG A 57 -2.17 1.88 -24.71
CA ARG A 57 -2.83 2.89 -25.56
C ARG A 57 -2.13 4.24 -25.47
N ASP A 58 -1.74 4.63 -24.27
CA ASP A 58 -1.12 5.92 -23.92
C ASP A 58 -0.42 5.81 -22.54
N ILE A 59 0.07 6.95 -22.02
CA ILE A 59 0.73 7.01 -20.71
C ILE A 59 -0.24 6.68 -19.55
N PRO A 60 -1.47 7.23 -19.48
CA PRO A 60 -2.44 6.83 -18.47
C PRO A 60 -2.74 5.32 -18.45
N ASP A 61 -2.86 4.68 -19.62
CA ASP A 61 -3.06 3.23 -19.73
C ASP A 61 -1.86 2.43 -19.21
N LEU A 62 -0.63 2.89 -19.51
CA LEU A 62 0.59 2.31 -18.95
C LEU A 62 0.64 2.43 -17.42
N VAL A 63 0.36 3.61 -16.87
CA VAL A 63 0.31 3.87 -15.41
C VAL A 63 -0.70 2.93 -14.76
N THR A 64 -1.94 2.92 -15.27
CA THR A 64 -3.03 2.10 -14.72
C THR A 64 -2.64 0.62 -14.68
N GLN A 65 -2.07 0.08 -15.76
CA GLN A 65 -1.64 -1.32 -15.81
C GLN A 65 -0.48 -1.63 -14.85
N ILE A 66 0.47 -0.70 -14.67
CA ILE A 66 1.56 -0.88 -13.68
C ILE A 66 0.99 -0.90 -12.25
N GLU A 67 0.04 -0.02 -11.96
CA GLU A 67 -0.63 0.03 -10.67
C GLU A 67 -1.48 -1.22 -10.42
N ASP A 68 -2.23 -1.69 -11.42
CA ASP A 68 -2.99 -2.93 -11.36
C ASP A 68 -2.08 -4.13 -11.05
N ASP A 69 -0.98 -4.25 -11.79
CA ASP A 69 0.02 -5.30 -11.60
C ASP A 69 0.61 -5.22 -10.18
N ALA A 70 0.97 -4.02 -9.71
CA ALA A 70 1.49 -3.82 -8.36
C ALA A 70 0.48 -4.19 -7.26
N LEU A 71 -0.78 -3.74 -7.39
CA LEU A 71 -1.84 -4.05 -6.43
C LEU A 71 -2.13 -5.56 -6.40
N ALA A 72 -2.17 -6.22 -7.55
CA ALA A 72 -2.37 -7.66 -7.65
C ALA A 72 -1.27 -8.44 -6.92
N GLU A 73 -0.01 -8.04 -7.11
CA GLU A 73 1.15 -8.66 -6.44
C GLU A 73 1.17 -8.42 -4.93
N LEU A 74 0.61 -7.32 -4.45
CA LEU A 74 0.49 -7.02 -3.01
C LEU A 74 -0.63 -7.79 -2.30
N ARG A 75 -1.67 -8.27 -3.02
CA ARG A 75 -2.83 -8.93 -2.38
C ARG A 75 -2.44 -10.16 -1.57
N ALA A 76 -1.54 -11.01 -2.07
CA ALA A 76 -1.20 -12.26 -1.38
C ALA A 76 -0.36 -12.03 -0.09
N PRO A 77 0.72 -11.22 -0.09
CA PRO A 77 1.41 -10.84 1.15
C PRO A 77 0.49 -10.11 2.14
N LEU A 78 -0.37 -9.22 1.66
CA LEU A 78 -1.34 -8.51 2.48
C LEU A 78 -2.35 -9.47 3.13
N ALA A 79 -2.85 -10.46 2.40
CA ALA A 79 -3.76 -11.48 2.93
C ALA A 79 -3.09 -12.38 3.99
N ARG A 80 -1.78 -12.60 3.90
CA ARG A 80 -1.00 -13.30 4.94
C ARG A 80 -0.85 -12.44 6.19
N LEU A 81 -0.53 -11.16 6.04
CA LEU A 81 -0.50 -10.21 7.16
C LEU A 81 -1.87 -10.14 7.86
N ALA A 82 -2.94 -10.00 7.08
CA ALA A 82 -4.31 -9.94 7.58
C ALA A 82 -4.78 -11.27 8.22
N ALA A 83 -4.04 -12.37 8.05
CA ALA A 83 -4.38 -13.65 8.70
C ALA A 83 -3.82 -13.74 10.14
N CYS A 84 -2.98 -12.79 10.55
CA CYS A 84 -2.42 -12.74 11.89
C CYS A 84 -3.54 -12.63 12.94
N HIS A 85 -3.52 -13.55 13.90
CA HIS A 85 -4.46 -13.50 15.03
C HIS A 85 -3.96 -12.54 16.12
N LEU A 86 -4.88 -12.06 16.96
CA LEU A 86 -4.55 -11.13 18.05
C LEU A 86 -3.53 -11.70 19.03
N ASP A 87 -3.57 -13.00 19.33
CA ASP A 87 -2.62 -13.65 20.25
C ASP A 87 -1.20 -13.68 19.67
N GLU A 88 -1.06 -13.95 18.36
CA GLU A 88 0.23 -13.91 17.66
C GLU A 88 0.78 -12.48 17.60
N LEU A 89 -0.10 -11.51 17.43
CA LEU A 89 0.26 -10.10 17.41
C LEU A 89 0.70 -9.61 18.80
N ARG A 90 0.00 -10.04 19.86
CA ARG A 90 0.39 -9.80 21.25
C ARG A 90 1.77 -10.39 21.54
N ASP A 91 1.98 -11.66 21.21
CA ASP A 91 3.27 -12.33 21.37
C ASP A 91 4.39 -11.65 20.55
N ALA A 92 4.08 -11.11 19.37
CA ALA A 92 5.02 -10.33 18.60
C ALA A 92 5.41 -9.02 19.32
N LEU A 93 4.42 -8.25 19.79
CA LEU A 93 4.63 -6.98 20.50
C LEU A 93 5.43 -7.16 21.79
N ASP A 94 5.08 -8.14 22.62
CA ASP A 94 5.74 -8.40 23.91
C ASP A 94 7.22 -8.76 23.75
N HIS A 95 7.59 -9.31 22.58
CA HIS A 95 8.96 -9.69 22.24
C HIS A 95 9.63 -8.72 21.26
N GLY A 96 9.01 -7.57 20.95
CA GLY A 96 9.54 -6.60 20.00
C GLY A 96 9.78 -7.19 18.60
N ARG A 97 8.93 -8.10 18.13
CA ARG A 97 8.98 -8.72 16.81
C ARG A 97 7.91 -8.11 15.89
N PRO A 98 8.11 -8.16 14.56
CA PRO A 98 7.08 -7.70 13.63
C PRO A 98 5.88 -8.64 13.65
N ALA A 99 4.70 -8.12 13.31
CA ALA A 99 3.53 -8.94 13.06
C ALA A 99 3.83 -10.01 11.99
N PRO A 100 3.34 -11.26 12.15
CA PRO A 100 3.38 -12.27 11.11
C PRO A 100 2.99 -11.72 9.74
N GLY A 101 3.83 -11.95 8.73
CA GLY A 101 3.63 -11.46 7.36
C GLY A 101 4.05 -10.01 7.09
N ALA A 102 4.23 -9.15 8.10
CA ALA A 102 4.57 -7.73 7.88
C ALA A 102 5.91 -7.55 7.15
N ALA A 103 6.95 -8.26 7.58
CA ALA A 103 8.27 -8.21 6.94
C ALA A 103 8.28 -8.82 5.53
N GLU A 104 7.31 -9.68 5.19
CA GLU A 104 7.15 -10.20 3.84
C GLU A 104 6.49 -9.16 2.92
N LEU A 105 5.41 -8.55 3.38
CA LEU A 105 4.73 -7.46 2.67
C LEU A 105 5.70 -6.30 2.39
N LEU A 106 6.45 -5.86 3.39
CA LEU A 106 7.41 -4.75 3.23
C LEU A 106 8.61 -5.10 2.35
N ARG A 107 9.05 -6.37 2.32
CA ARG A 107 10.03 -6.84 1.31
C ARG A 107 9.44 -6.75 -0.10
N CYS A 108 8.21 -7.21 -0.29
CA CYS A 108 7.50 -7.13 -1.56
C CYS A 108 7.46 -5.68 -2.07
N VAL A 109 7.15 -4.72 -1.20
CA VAL A 109 7.19 -3.28 -1.51
C VAL A 109 8.62 -2.83 -1.83
N ARG A 110 9.61 -3.18 -0.99
CA ARG A 110 11.01 -2.77 -1.19
C ARG A 110 11.59 -3.22 -2.51
N ASP A 111 11.34 -4.47 -2.90
CA ASP A 111 11.82 -5.05 -4.14
C ASP A 111 11.26 -4.35 -5.40
N ARG A 112 10.20 -3.55 -5.22
CA ARG A 112 9.49 -2.76 -6.25
C ARG A 112 9.65 -1.25 -6.07
N GLY A 113 10.43 -0.82 -5.08
CA GLY A 113 10.58 0.58 -4.73
C GLY A 113 11.14 1.45 -5.86
N ASN A 114 11.85 0.84 -6.83
CA ASN A 114 12.38 1.54 -7.99
C ASN A 114 11.30 2.21 -8.85
N TYR A 115 10.09 1.63 -8.92
CA TYR A 115 8.97 2.22 -9.65
C TYR A 115 7.82 2.65 -8.72
N LEU A 116 7.66 2.03 -7.55
CA LEU A 116 6.65 2.45 -6.58
C LEU A 116 6.95 3.82 -5.99
N ARG A 117 8.21 4.13 -5.67
CA ARG A 117 8.58 5.44 -5.08
C ARG A 117 8.19 6.60 -6.02
N PRO A 118 8.57 6.64 -7.32
CA PRO A 118 8.18 7.75 -8.19
C PRO A 118 6.67 7.83 -8.45
N LEU A 119 5.97 6.69 -8.53
CA LEU A 119 4.52 6.69 -8.76
C LEU A 119 3.71 7.17 -7.54
N LEU A 120 4.17 6.84 -6.34
CA LEU A 120 3.50 7.21 -5.08
C LEU A 120 4.03 8.50 -4.46
N GLY A 121 5.13 9.03 -4.98
CA GLY A 121 5.78 10.25 -4.50
C GLY A 121 5.18 11.53 -5.07
N GLU A 122 5.78 12.66 -4.70
CA GLU A 122 5.41 13.96 -5.24
C GLU A 122 5.61 13.98 -6.78
N GLY A 123 4.59 14.42 -7.50
CA GLY A 123 4.58 14.39 -8.97
C GLY A 123 4.19 13.04 -9.59
N GLY A 124 3.93 12.01 -8.79
CA GLY A 124 3.37 10.73 -9.24
C GLY A 124 1.85 10.78 -9.51
N ASP A 125 1.18 9.64 -9.44
CA ASP A 125 -0.28 9.58 -9.52
C ASP A 125 -0.90 9.72 -8.11
N PRO A 126 -1.59 10.84 -7.81
CA PRO A 126 -2.22 11.04 -6.50
C PRO A 126 -3.33 10.02 -6.20
N ALA A 127 -3.96 9.42 -7.23
CA ALA A 127 -4.99 8.42 -7.04
C ALA A 127 -4.42 7.08 -6.55
N PHE A 128 -3.14 6.80 -6.79
CA PHE A 128 -2.58 5.48 -6.52
C PHE A 128 -2.55 5.14 -5.03
N ALA A 129 -2.24 6.11 -4.16
CA ALA A 129 -2.29 5.92 -2.71
C ALA A 129 -3.72 5.57 -2.23
N GLU A 130 -4.75 6.21 -2.80
CA GLU A 130 -6.15 5.92 -2.48
C GLU A 130 -6.56 4.52 -2.96
N ARG A 131 -6.06 4.08 -4.12
CA ARG A 131 -6.25 2.72 -4.61
C ARG A 131 -5.61 1.68 -3.68
N ILE A 132 -4.42 1.95 -3.15
CA ILE A 132 -3.76 1.10 -2.15
C ILE A 132 -4.64 0.99 -0.90
N LYS A 133 -5.09 2.12 -0.33
CA LYS A 133 -5.97 2.13 0.85
C LYS A 133 -7.23 1.29 0.62
N LYS A 134 -7.85 1.41 -0.56
CA LYS A 134 -9.02 0.61 -0.94
C LYS A 134 -8.72 -0.89 -0.96
N VAL A 135 -7.61 -1.31 -1.57
CA VAL A 135 -7.21 -2.73 -1.59
C VAL A 135 -6.91 -3.24 -0.16
N VAL A 136 -6.27 -2.42 0.67
CA VAL A 136 -6.04 -2.75 2.08
C VAL A 136 -7.37 -2.94 2.82
N TYR A 137 -8.33 -2.04 2.62
CA TYR A 137 -9.65 -2.13 3.22
C TYR A 137 -10.39 -3.41 2.77
N GLU A 138 -10.36 -3.74 1.48
CA GLU A 138 -11.01 -4.94 0.94
C GLU A 138 -10.44 -6.24 1.54
N VAL A 139 -9.14 -6.28 1.83
CA VAL A 139 -8.47 -7.48 2.35
C VAL A 139 -8.56 -7.58 3.87
N VAL A 140 -8.41 -6.46 4.57
CA VAL A 140 -8.35 -6.41 6.05
C VAL A 140 -9.74 -6.28 6.66
N GLY A 141 -10.64 -5.50 6.05
CA GLY A 141 -11.96 -5.17 6.61
C GLY A 141 -12.79 -6.39 7.02
N PRO A 142 -13.03 -7.38 6.12
CA PRO A 142 -13.80 -8.57 6.47
C PRO A 142 -13.24 -9.33 7.68
N ARG A 143 -11.91 -9.42 7.79
CA ARG A 143 -11.26 -10.12 8.93
C ARG A 143 -11.21 -9.28 10.20
N ALA A 144 -11.07 -7.97 10.08
CA ALA A 144 -11.08 -7.09 11.24
C ALA A 144 -12.46 -7.08 11.93
N LEU A 145 -13.53 -7.41 11.19
CA LEU A 145 -14.88 -7.60 11.71
C LEU A 145 -15.07 -8.96 12.42
N ASP A 146 -14.20 -9.95 12.17
CA ASP A 146 -14.31 -11.29 12.78
C ASP A 146 -14.06 -11.19 14.30
N GLY A 147 -15.12 -11.47 15.07
CA GLY A 147 -15.08 -11.43 16.54
C GLY A 147 -15.53 -10.11 17.17
N LEU A 148 -15.94 -9.11 16.38
CA LEU A 148 -16.47 -7.84 16.90
C LEU A 148 -17.99 -7.85 17.09
N ASN A 149 -18.46 -7.17 18.14
CA ASN A 149 -19.88 -6.87 18.29
C ASN A 149 -20.24 -5.65 17.44
N LEU A 150 -20.62 -5.90 16.18
CA LEU A 150 -20.99 -4.88 15.20
C LEU A 150 -22.11 -3.93 15.66
N ARG A 151 -22.99 -4.40 16.55
CA ARG A 151 -24.05 -3.56 17.14
C ARG A 151 -23.52 -2.48 18.09
N ALA A 152 -22.37 -2.72 18.73
CA ALA A 152 -21.78 -1.78 19.68
C ALA A 152 -20.82 -0.78 19.01
N LEU A 153 -20.15 -1.20 17.93
CA LEU A 153 -19.10 -0.40 17.28
C LEU A 153 -19.51 0.20 15.93
N GLY A 154 -20.50 -0.37 15.23
CA GLY A 154 -21.17 0.21 14.06
C GLY A 154 -20.33 1.19 13.21
N PRO A 155 -20.75 2.45 13.03
CA PRO A 155 -20.01 3.43 12.24
C PRO A 155 -18.64 3.83 12.82
N LEU A 156 -18.44 3.73 14.14
CA LEU A 156 -17.14 4.02 14.76
C LEU A 156 -16.06 3.07 14.22
N PHE A 157 -16.41 1.81 13.98
CA PHE A 157 -15.48 0.84 13.44
C PHE A 157 -15.04 1.19 12.00
N ASP A 158 -15.95 1.66 11.16
CA ASP A 158 -15.62 2.09 9.78
C ASP A 158 -14.65 3.28 9.79
N TYR A 159 -14.88 4.26 10.69
CA TYR A 159 -13.96 5.39 10.88
C TYR A 159 -12.62 4.94 11.46
N TYR A 160 -12.62 4.02 12.42
CA TYR A 160 -11.39 3.45 12.98
C TYR A 160 -10.56 2.73 11.92
N LEU A 161 -11.19 1.89 11.09
CA LEU A 161 -10.50 1.15 10.04
C LEU A 161 -9.95 2.10 8.98
N THR A 162 -10.71 3.14 8.62
CA THR A 162 -10.24 4.22 7.73
C THR A 162 -9.04 4.96 8.31
N PHE A 163 -9.08 5.31 9.60
CA PHE A 163 -7.98 5.94 10.32
C PHE A 163 -6.72 5.05 10.32
N ALA A 164 -6.86 3.78 10.74
CA ALA A 164 -5.75 2.85 10.87
C ALA A 164 -5.07 2.58 9.51
N ILE A 165 -5.85 2.30 8.47
CA ILE A 165 -5.32 2.08 7.11
C ILE A 165 -4.62 3.33 6.59
N SER A 166 -5.20 4.51 6.82
CA SER A 166 -4.60 5.77 6.39
C SER A 166 -3.27 6.05 7.09
N ALA A 167 -3.17 5.75 8.40
CA ALA A 167 -1.95 5.88 9.16
C ALA A 167 -0.86 4.91 8.65
N GLU A 168 -1.18 3.63 8.49
CA GLU A 168 -0.24 2.61 8.00
C GLU A 168 0.27 2.91 6.58
N VAL A 169 -0.65 3.27 5.66
CA VAL A 169 -0.27 3.68 4.31
C VAL A 169 0.57 4.96 4.35
N GLY A 170 0.25 5.93 5.22
CA GLY A 170 1.06 7.14 5.39
C GLY A 170 2.50 6.85 5.83
N VAL A 171 2.70 5.93 6.77
CA VAL A 171 4.04 5.51 7.20
C VAL A 171 4.78 4.79 6.07
N LEU A 172 4.10 3.91 5.32
CA LEU A 172 4.65 3.24 4.15
C LEU A 172 5.13 4.24 3.08
N LEU A 173 4.30 5.23 2.77
CA LEU A 173 4.63 6.28 1.79
C LEU A 173 5.83 7.10 2.26
N ARG A 174 5.88 7.48 3.55
CA ARG A 174 7.04 8.16 4.14
C ARG A 174 8.32 7.33 4.04
N TRP A 175 8.23 6.02 4.27
CA TRP A 175 9.38 5.12 4.16
C TRP A 175 9.88 5.01 2.71
N LEU A 176 8.95 4.90 1.75
CA LEU A 176 9.28 4.91 0.31
C LEU A 176 9.96 6.20 -0.13
N ASP A 177 9.39 7.35 0.24
CA ASP A 177 9.92 8.68 -0.09
C ASP A 177 11.30 8.92 0.52
N GLY A 178 11.50 8.45 1.76
CA GLY A 178 12.80 8.45 2.43
C GLY A 178 13.87 7.57 1.77
N GLY A 179 13.52 6.78 0.74
CA GLY A 179 14.42 5.85 0.06
C GLY A 179 14.57 4.52 0.81
N MET A 180 13.62 4.19 1.69
CA MET A 180 13.58 2.96 2.49
C MET A 180 14.86 2.74 3.31
N ARG A 181 15.31 3.80 4.01
CA ARG A 181 16.56 3.83 4.78
C ARG A 181 16.60 2.78 5.87
N GLU A 182 15.50 2.63 6.59
CA GLU A 182 15.33 1.60 7.60
C GLU A 182 15.20 0.24 6.90
N ASP A 183 15.91 -0.77 7.42
CA ASP A 183 15.73 -2.15 6.95
C ASP A 183 14.28 -2.59 7.17
N VAL A 184 13.79 -3.45 6.28
CA VAL A 184 12.44 -4.05 6.32
C VAL A 184 12.14 -4.63 7.71
N GLY A 185 13.10 -5.30 8.36
CA GLY A 185 12.88 -5.83 9.70
C GLY A 185 12.61 -4.75 10.75
N VAL A 186 13.30 -3.61 10.65
CA VAL A 186 13.09 -2.45 11.53
C VAL A 186 11.75 -1.81 11.23
N MET A 187 11.47 -1.51 9.96
CA MET A 187 10.21 -0.86 9.57
C MET A 187 8.99 -1.73 9.90
N ALA A 188 9.08 -3.05 9.71
CA ALA A 188 8.03 -3.98 10.09
C ALA A 188 7.70 -3.92 11.59
N ARG A 189 8.73 -3.85 12.46
CA ARG A 189 8.52 -3.69 13.90
C ARG A 189 7.92 -2.33 14.24
N LEU A 190 8.41 -1.26 13.61
CA LEU A 190 7.90 0.10 13.84
C LEU A 190 6.42 0.21 13.47
N MET A 191 6.05 -0.21 12.27
CA MET A 191 4.65 -0.20 11.81
C MET A 191 3.77 -1.09 12.70
N THR A 192 4.24 -2.30 13.06
CA THR A 192 3.53 -3.18 14.00
C THR A 192 3.26 -2.48 15.34
N ALA A 193 4.25 -1.77 15.89
CA ALA A 193 4.09 -1.06 17.16
C ALA A 193 3.16 0.15 17.02
N LEU A 194 3.32 0.96 15.96
CA LEU A 194 2.55 2.20 15.74
C LEU A 194 1.04 1.95 15.67
N MET A 195 0.61 0.79 15.19
CA MET A 195 -0.80 0.39 15.19
C MET A 195 -1.43 0.33 16.60
N PHE A 196 -0.62 0.17 17.66
CA PHE A 196 -1.08 0.00 19.04
C PHE A 196 -0.57 1.06 20.01
N VAL A 197 0.31 1.98 19.57
CA VAL A 197 0.76 3.09 20.40
C VAL A 197 -0.41 4.05 20.61
N ARG A 198 -0.82 4.24 21.87
CA ARG A 198 -1.79 5.29 22.20
C ARG A 198 -1.03 6.62 22.30
N PRO A 199 -1.62 7.75 21.86
CA PRO A 199 -0.95 9.06 22.00
C PRO A 199 -0.48 9.35 23.42
N GLY A 200 -1.24 8.94 24.46
CA GLY A 200 -0.86 9.11 25.86
C GLY A 200 0.38 8.32 26.30
N ASP A 201 0.70 7.21 25.63
CA ASP A 201 1.89 6.40 25.92
C ASP A 201 3.19 7.18 25.59
N LEU A 202 3.13 8.19 24.72
CA LEU A 202 4.27 9.05 24.37
C LEU A 202 4.56 10.15 25.42
N TYR A 203 3.63 10.39 26.35
CA TYR A 203 3.70 11.47 27.33
C TYR A 203 3.74 10.94 28.78
N ASP A 204 4.06 9.66 28.96
CA ASP A 204 4.01 8.95 30.25
C ASP A 204 2.64 9.07 30.97
N ASN A 205 1.56 9.28 30.21
CA ASN A 205 0.21 9.49 30.72
C ASN A 205 -0.83 8.71 29.89
N PRO A 206 -1.01 7.40 30.15
CA PRO A 206 -1.93 6.57 29.39
C PRO A 206 -3.37 7.06 29.49
N ILE A 207 -4.06 7.14 28.35
CA ILE A 207 -5.49 7.45 28.29
C ILE A 207 -6.23 6.13 28.10
N ASP A 208 -7.04 5.74 29.09
CA ASP A 208 -7.93 4.59 28.99
C ASP A 208 -9.33 5.07 28.57
N LEU A 209 -9.71 4.78 27.32
CA LEU A 209 -10.98 5.20 26.74
C LEU A 209 -11.92 4.00 26.67
N ASP A 210 -13.04 4.06 27.38
CA ASP A 210 -14.15 3.11 27.21
C ASP A 210 -14.80 3.33 25.84
N LEU A 211 -14.25 2.64 24.83
CA LEU A 211 -14.65 2.75 23.44
C LEU A 211 -16.13 2.40 23.22
N PRO A 212 -16.70 1.31 23.77
CA PRO A 212 -18.13 1.04 23.64
C PRO A 212 -19.00 2.17 24.21
N SER A 213 -18.72 2.66 25.42
CA SER A 213 -19.52 3.75 26.02
C SER A 213 -19.38 5.05 25.23
N PHE A 214 -18.16 5.37 24.78
CA PHE A 214 -17.92 6.52 23.92
C PHE A 214 -18.62 6.40 22.57
N ALA A 215 -18.56 5.22 21.93
CA ALA A 215 -19.23 4.95 20.65
C ALA A 215 -20.74 5.17 20.77
N LEU A 216 -21.35 4.59 21.81
CA LEU A 216 -22.78 4.76 22.08
C LEU A 216 -23.12 6.23 22.34
N ALA A 217 -22.36 6.91 23.22
CA ALA A 217 -22.59 8.33 23.53
C ALA A 217 -22.46 9.23 22.28
N ALA A 218 -21.44 9.00 21.44
CA ALA A 218 -21.21 9.78 20.22
C ALA A 218 -22.28 9.56 19.15
N MET A 219 -22.87 8.36 19.09
CA MET A 219 -23.96 8.04 18.16
C MET A 219 -25.34 8.49 18.68
N CYS A 220 -25.45 8.78 19.97
CA CYS A 220 -26.67 9.26 20.62
C CYS A 220 -26.79 10.80 20.68
N SER A 221 -26.10 11.56 19.82
CA SER A 221 -26.19 13.03 19.89
C SER A 221 -27.62 13.53 19.62
N GLU A 222 -28.23 14.01 20.70
CA GLU A 222 -29.40 14.90 20.86
C GLU A 222 -30.19 15.23 19.58
N GLU A 223 -31.29 14.51 19.35
CA GLU A 223 -32.43 14.98 18.54
C GLU A 223 -33.30 16.02 19.27
N ASP A 224 -32.92 16.49 20.46
CA ASP A 224 -33.66 17.51 21.21
C ASP A 224 -32.85 18.83 21.31
N ASN A 225 -32.98 19.69 20.30
CA ASN A 225 -33.31 21.13 20.46
C ASN A 225 -33.73 21.80 19.14
#